data_AF-A0A1V5N0B9-F1
#
_entry.id   AF-A0A1V5N0B9-F1
#
_cell.length_a   1.000
_cell.length_b   1.000
_cell.length_c   1.000
_cell.angle_alpha   90.00
_cell.angle_beta   90.00
_cell.angle_gamma   90.00
#
_symmetry.space_group_name_H-M   'P 1'
#
loop_
_entity.id
_entity.type
_entity.pdbx_description
1 polymer ?
#
loop_
_entity_poly.entity_id
_entity_poly.type
_entity_poly.pdbx_seq_one_letter_code
_entity_poly.pdbx_strand_id
1 'polypeptide(L)'
;MKKHYSPSETLDLPKDFKGRDCVAVFLPEEGGVLFIPDGAKVIYDKNNPYYDRAFAQEYSLGYLVSDELTPKEMLRYLVEHRMLPDAHMNHVLGPERGLALVQENMDFLARCLRNDDY
;
A
#
# COMPACT_ATOMS: atom_id res chain seq x y z
N MET A 1 10.94 -25.65 -6.51
CA MET A 1 9.79 -25.83 -7.43
C MET A 1 8.87 -24.63 -7.27
N LYS A 2 8.94 -23.64 -8.18
CA LYS A 2 8.02 -22.48 -8.14
C LYS A 2 6.71 -22.94 -8.75
N LYS A 3 5.65 -23.07 -7.95
CA LYS A 3 4.30 -23.34 -8.49
C LYS A 3 3.83 -22.06 -9.18
N HIS A 4 3.69 -22.11 -10.49
CA HIS A 4 2.95 -21.09 -11.24
C HIS A 4 1.46 -21.33 -10.98
N TYR A 5 0.85 -20.46 -10.16
CA TYR A 5 -0.59 -20.40 -10.06
C TYR A 5 -1.09 -19.53 -11.21
N SER A 6 -1.79 -20.13 -12.18
CA SER A 6 -2.58 -19.38 -13.14
C SER A 6 -3.81 -18.85 -12.40
N PRO A 7 -4.04 -17.53 -12.29
CA PRO A 7 -5.22 -16.98 -11.62
C PRO A 7 -6.54 -17.41 -12.27
N SER A 8 -6.48 -18.02 -13.45
CA SER A 8 -7.62 -18.30 -14.32
C SER A 8 -8.46 -19.53 -13.99
N GLU A 9 -8.12 -20.34 -12.97
CA GLU A 9 -8.88 -21.57 -12.72
C GLU A 9 -9.66 -21.61 -11.40
N THR A 10 -9.53 -20.63 -10.48
CA THR A 10 -10.38 -20.63 -9.27
C THR A 10 -10.40 -19.34 -8.44
N LEU A 11 -9.82 -18.23 -8.91
CA LEU A 11 -9.91 -16.98 -8.18
C LEU A 11 -10.99 -16.09 -8.83
N ASP A 12 -12.24 -16.27 -8.39
CA ASP A 12 -13.29 -15.28 -8.65
C ASP A 12 -12.90 -13.99 -7.92
N LEU A 13 -12.23 -13.10 -8.65
CA LEU A 13 -11.90 -11.78 -8.15
C LEU A 13 -13.22 -11.03 -7.89
N PRO A 14 -13.35 -10.32 -6.74
CA PRO A 14 -14.51 -9.50 -6.47
C PRO A 14 -14.84 -8.56 -7.64
N LYS A 15 -16.13 -8.22 -7.83
CA LYS A 15 -16.57 -7.38 -8.97
C LYS A 15 -15.80 -6.06 -9.09
N ASP A 16 -15.29 -5.55 -7.98
CA ASP A 16 -14.50 -4.32 -7.87
C ASP A 16 -13.11 -4.41 -8.54
N PHE A 17 -12.70 -5.61 -8.96
CA PHE A 17 -11.48 -5.86 -9.73
C PHE A 17 -11.67 -5.69 -11.25
N LYS A 18 -12.91 -5.51 -11.73
CA LYS A 18 -13.17 -5.34 -13.15
C LYS A 18 -12.54 -4.03 -13.66
N GLY A 19 -11.64 -4.14 -14.63
CA GLY A 19 -10.91 -3.00 -15.20
C GLY A 19 -9.68 -2.55 -14.40
N ARG A 20 -9.23 -3.35 -13.44
CA ARG A 20 -8.00 -3.15 -12.68
C ARG A 20 -6.86 -3.94 -13.32
N ASP A 21 -5.66 -3.36 -13.36
CA ASP A 21 -4.53 -3.93 -14.10
C ASP A 21 -3.65 -4.85 -13.24
N CYS A 22 -3.74 -4.70 -11.92
CA CYS A 22 -2.91 -5.45 -10.98
C CYS A 22 -3.60 -5.59 -9.60
N VAL A 23 -3.06 -6.48 -8.78
CA VAL A 23 -3.51 -6.71 -7.40
C VAL A 23 -2.29 -6.85 -6.49
N ALA A 24 -2.35 -6.25 -5.31
CA ALA A 24 -1.48 -6.64 -4.20
C ALA A 24 -2.24 -7.61 -3.29
N VAL A 25 -1.55 -8.65 -2.82
CA VAL A 25 -2.12 -9.64 -1.91
C VAL A 25 -1.30 -9.63 -0.63
N PHE A 26 -1.98 -9.47 0.51
CA PHE A 26 -1.36 -9.54 1.82
C PHE A 26 -1.91 -10.74 2.59
N LEU A 27 -1.00 -11.53 3.17
CA LEU A 27 -1.33 -12.70 3.99
C LEU A 27 -0.90 -12.39 5.43
N PRO A 28 -1.83 -11.95 6.30
CA PRO A 28 -1.55 -11.74 7.72
C PRO A 28 -1.24 -13.07 8.43
N GLU A 29 -0.63 -13.00 9.61
CA GLU A 29 -0.40 -14.19 10.46
C GLU A 29 -1.72 -14.75 11.00
N GLU A 30 -2.66 -13.87 11.34
CA GLU A 30 -4.01 -14.20 11.76
C GLU A 30 -5.06 -13.54 10.85
N GLY A 31 -6.13 -14.27 10.52
CA GLY A 31 -7.24 -13.76 9.71
C GLY A 31 -7.27 -14.27 8.25
N GLY A 32 -7.88 -13.47 7.38
CA GLY A 32 -8.11 -13.81 5.97
C GLY A 32 -7.11 -13.15 5.01
N VAL A 33 -7.11 -13.61 3.75
CA VAL A 33 -6.30 -13.00 2.69
C VAL A 33 -6.88 -11.65 2.28
N LEU A 34 -6.05 -10.61 2.24
CA LEU A 34 -6.43 -9.30 1.76
C LEU A 34 -6.02 -9.14 0.30
N PHE A 35 -6.96 -8.67 -0.52
CA PHE A 35 -6.72 -8.31 -1.92
C PHE A 35 -6.91 -6.81 -2.10
N ILE A 36 -5.91 -6.13 -2.63
CA ILE A 36 -5.94 -4.69 -2.87
C ILE A 36 -5.87 -4.43 -4.37
N PRO A 37 -6.99 -4.08 -5.01
CA PRO A 37 -7.00 -3.71 -6.42
C PRO A 37 -6.07 -2.53 -6.68
N ASP A 38 -5.28 -2.60 -7.75
CA ASP A 38 -4.24 -1.62 -8.10
C ASP A 38 -3.16 -1.39 -7.03
N GLY A 39 -3.12 -2.18 -5.95
CA GLY A 39 -2.17 -1.96 -4.87
C GLY A 39 -0.71 -2.12 -5.28
N ALA A 40 -0.43 -2.92 -6.31
CA ALA A 40 0.91 -3.04 -6.85
C ALA A 40 1.38 -1.76 -7.59
N LYS A 41 0.49 -0.82 -7.92
CA LYS A 41 0.91 0.51 -8.43
C LYS A 41 1.46 1.41 -7.32
N VAL A 42 1.07 1.16 -6.06
CA VAL A 42 1.43 1.99 -4.89
C VAL A 42 2.58 1.38 -4.08
N ILE A 43 2.59 0.06 -3.90
CA ILE A 43 3.53 -0.63 -3.02
C ILE A 43 4.86 -0.86 -3.74
N TYR A 44 5.92 -0.24 -3.24
CA TYR A 44 7.25 -0.37 -3.82
C TYR A 44 7.93 -1.69 -3.41
N ASP A 45 8.39 -2.42 -4.41
CA ASP A 45 9.43 -3.46 -4.28
C ASP A 45 10.31 -3.39 -5.52
N LYS A 46 11.62 -3.66 -5.38
CA LYS A 46 12.57 -3.62 -6.50
C LYS A 46 12.21 -4.57 -7.65
N ASN A 47 11.42 -5.61 -7.38
CA ASN A 47 10.98 -6.61 -8.36
C ASN A 47 9.52 -6.40 -8.78
N ASN A 48 8.84 -5.35 -8.32
CA ASN A 48 7.46 -5.08 -8.69
C ASN A 48 7.41 -4.31 -10.04
N PRO A 49 7.01 -4.95 -11.15
CA PRO A 49 6.96 -4.29 -12.45
C PRO A 49 5.74 -3.37 -12.62
N TYR A 50 4.77 -3.41 -11.70
CA TYR A 50 3.53 -2.62 -11.76
C TYR A 50 3.63 -1.29 -11.01
N TYR A 51 4.72 -1.06 -10.28
CA TYR A 51 4.90 0.15 -9.51
C TYR A 51 4.83 1.38 -10.43
N ASP A 52 3.93 2.30 -10.12
CA ASP A 52 3.73 3.54 -10.85
C ASP A 52 3.91 4.70 -9.89
N ARG A 53 4.99 5.46 -10.10
CA ARG A 53 5.34 6.56 -9.22
C ARG A 53 4.28 7.66 -9.17
N ALA A 54 3.67 8.01 -10.30
CA ALA A 54 2.65 9.06 -10.34
C ALA A 54 1.40 8.61 -9.57
N PHE A 55 1.00 7.36 -9.77
CA PHE A 55 -0.08 6.75 -9.01
C PHE A 55 0.28 6.66 -7.51
N ALA A 56 1.49 6.25 -7.17
CA ALA A 56 1.94 6.16 -5.78
C ALA A 56 1.91 7.53 -5.09
N GLN A 57 2.31 8.62 -5.75
CA GLN A 57 2.24 9.97 -5.17
C GLN A 57 0.81 10.37 -4.81
N GLU A 58 -0.16 10.03 -5.67
CA GLU A 58 -1.57 10.36 -5.48
C GLU A 58 -2.22 9.51 -4.36
N TYR A 59 -1.90 8.22 -4.27
CA TYR A 59 -2.63 7.26 -3.43
C TYR A 59 -1.91 6.79 -2.16
N SER A 60 -0.58 6.93 -2.03
CA SER A 60 0.18 6.36 -0.90
C SER A 60 -0.22 6.92 0.47
N LEU A 61 -0.65 8.18 0.55
CA LEU A 61 -1.12 8.74 1.82
C LEU A 61 -2.39 8.03 2.32
N GLY A 62 -3.25 7.57 1.40
CA GLY A 62 -4.44 6.77 1.74
C GLY A 62 -4.10 5.47 2.47
N TYR A 63 -3.02 4.80 2.07
CA TYR A 63 -2.53 3.57 2.73
C TYR A 63 -2.08 3.83 4.17
N LEU A 64 -1.57 5.03 4.45
CA LEU A 64 -1.11 5.41 5.79
C LEU A 64 -2.27 5.68 6.75
N VAL A 65 -3.41 6.18 6.24
CA VAL A 65 -4.49 6.75 7.07
C VAL A 65 -5.78 5.94 7.07
N SER A 66 -6.02 5.11 6.06
CA SER A 66 -7.26 4.33 5.93
C SER A 66 -7.06 2.89 6.39
N ASP A 67 -7.80 2.50 7.41
CA ASP A 67 -7.91 1.12 7.90
C ASP A 67 -8.64 0.20 6.91
N GLU A 68 -9.58 0.74 6.14
CA GLU A 68 -10.26 0.05 5.04
C GLU A 68 -9.30 -0.37 3.92
N LEU A 69 -8.36 0.51 3.54
CA LEU A 69 -7.38 0.21 2.48
C LEU A 69 -6.23 -0.65 2.98
N THR A 70 -5.81 -0.46 4.23
CA THR A 70 -4.62 -1.12 4.77
C THR A 70 -4.89 -1.50 6.22
N PRO A 71 -5.16 -2.79 6.52
CA PRO A 71 -5.28 -3.27 7.89
C PRO A 71 -3.99 -3.04 8.69
N LYS A 72 -4.12 -2.99 10.02
CA LYS A 72 -3.04 -2.70 10.98
C LYS A 72 -1.75 -3.46 10.70
N GLU A 73 -1.82 -4.78 10.58
CA GLU A 73 -0.64 -5.64 10.33
C GLU A 73 0.05 -5.32 9.02
N MET A 74 -0.73 -5.09 7.96
CA MET A 74 -0.18 -4.70 6.66
C MET A 74 0.50 -3.34 6.73
N LEU A 75 -0.12 -2.36 7.39
CA LEU A 75 0.48 -1.04 7.48
C LEU A 75 1.82 -1.09 8.22
N ARG A 76 1.89 -1.81 9.33
CA ARG A 76 3.15 -2.01 10.07
C ARG A 76 4.23 -2.63 9.18
N TYR A 77 3.88 -3.65 8.40
CA TYR A 77 4.79 -4.26 7.44
C TYR A 77 5.29 -3.25 6.38
N LEU A 78 4.38 -2.49 5.75
CA LEU A 78 4.74 -1.49 4.75
C LEU A 78 5.67 -0.40 5.30
N VAL A 79 5.40 0.08 6.52
CA VAL A 79 6.20 1.13 7.19
C VAL A 79 7.58 0.58 7.58
N GLU A 80 7.63 -0.59 8.22
CA GLU A 80 8.88 -1.24 8.65
C GLU A 80 9.83 -1.49 7.46
N HIS A 81 9.27 -1.91 6.33
CA HIS A 81 10.03 -2.21 5.11
C HIS A 81 10.17 -1.03 4.13
N ARG A 82 9.69 0.17 4.50
CA ARG A 82 9.76 1.40 3.68
C ARG A 82 9.19 1.22 2.26
N MET A 83 8.03 0.59 2.17
CA MET A 83 7.40 0.22 0.89
C MET A 83 6.47 1.31 0.32
N LEU A 84 6.42 2.50 0.94
CA LEU A 84 5.63 3.66 0.49
C LEU A 84 6.52 4.90 0.27
N PRO A 85 7.54 4.83 -0.61
CA PRO A 85 8.57 5.87 -0.73
C PRO A 85 8.05 7.20 -1.29
N ASP A 86 6.91 7.19 -1.98
CA ASP A 86 6.28 8.38 -2.57
C ASP A 86 5.07 8.88 -1.76
N ALA A 87 4.85 8.33 -0.56
CA ALA A 87 3.91 8.92 0.40
C ALA A 87 4.36 10.34 0.76
N HIS A 88 3.51 11.32 0.47
CA HIS A 88 3.77 12.71 0.75
C HIS A 88 2.49 13.41 1.21
N MET A 89 2.64 14.64 1.71
CA MET A 89 1.54 15.56 1.96
C MET A 89 1.83 16.91 1.33
N ASN A 90 0.80 17.73 1.17
CA ASN A 90 0.98 19.10 0.71
C ASN A 90 1.67 19.93 1.78
N HIS A 91 2.65 20.73 1.39
CA HIS A 91 3.39 21.58 2.30
C HIS A 91 3.66 22.95 1.68
N VAL A 92 3.55 24.02 2.49
CA VAL A 92 3.69 25.42 2.03
C VAL A 92 5.08 25.73 1.44
N LEU A 93 6.12 25.07 1.96
CA LEU A 93 7.50 25.19 1.45
C LEU A 93 7.78 24.34 0.20
N GLY A 94 6.76 23.68 -0.36
CA GLY A 94 6.87 22.88 -1.58
C GLY A 94 6.82 21.35 -1.35
N PRO A 95 6.71 20.59 -2.45
CA PRO A 95 6.45 19.15 -2.42
C PRO A 95 7.59 18.34 -1.78
N GLU A 96 8.84 18.76 -1.97
CA GLU A 96 10.01 18.09 -1.36
C GLU A 96 9.94 18.10 0.17
N ARG A 97 9.46 19.20 0.76
CA ARG A 97 9.33 19.29 2.21
C ARG A 97 8.19 18.41 2.73
N GLY A 98 7.09 18.34 1.99
CA GLY A 98 5.96 17.45 2.31
C GLY A 98 6.33 15.97 2.23
N LEU A 99 7.14 15.60 1.24
CA LEU A 99 7.71 14.26 1.12
C LEU A 99 8.64 13.95 2.29
N ALA A 100 9.64 14.82 2.55
CA ALA A 100 10.59 14.61 3.65
C ALA A 100 9.89 14.45 5.01
N LEU A 101 8.88 15.29 5.29
CA LEU A 101 8.11 15.21 6.53
C LEU A 101 7.43 13.84 6.70
N VAL A 102 6.79 13.33 5.65
CA VAL A 102 6.15 12.00 5.70
C VAL A 102 7.19 10.89 5.83
N GLN A 103 8.25 10.90 5.02
CA GLN A 103 9.24 9.83 5.00
C GLN A 103 10.06 9.75 6.29
N GLU A 104 10.34 10.88 6.95
CA GLU A 104 11.05 10.93 8.22
C GLU A 104 10.18 10.52 9.42
N ASN A 105 8.85 10.62 9.30
CA ASN A 105 7.92 10.49 10.44
C ASN A 105 6.80 9.48 10.19
N MET A 106 6.96 8.56 9.24
CA MET A 106 5.87 7.69 8.78
C MET A 106 5.22 6.87 9.89
N ASP A 107 6.02 6.25 10.78
CA ASP A 107 5.51 5.50 11.94
C ASP A 107 4.76 6.39 12.94
N PHE A 108 5.25 7.60 13.20
CA PHE A 108 4.58 8.57 14.06
C PHE A 108 3.24 9.01 13.46
N LEU A 109 3.23 9.33 12.17
CA LEU A 109 2.01 9.72 11.44
C LEU A 109 0.98 8.59 11.45
N ALA A 110 1.40 7.35 11.22
CA ALA A 110 0.53 6.19 11.28
C ALA A 110 -0.14 6.05 12.66
N ARG A 111 0.62 6.14 13.75
CA ARG A 111 0.10 6.12 15.13
C ARG A 111 -0.89 7.25 15.39
N CYS A 112 -0.54 8.48 14.98
CA CYS A 112 -1.38 9.65 15.24
C CYS A 112 -2.67 9.66 14.43
N LEU A 113 -2.65 9.13 13.20
CA LEU A 113 -3.80 9.18 12.30
C LEU A 113 -4.73 7.97 12.47
N ARG A 114 -4.22 6.85 13.01
CA ARG A 114 -4.99 5.61 13.21
C ARG A 114 -5.30 5.27 14.66
N ASN A 115 -4.72 5.97 15.64
CA ASN A 115 -4.94 5.73 17.06
C ASN A 115 -4.73 4.23 17.43
N ASP A 116 -5.77 3.57 17.95
CA ASP A 116 -5.72 2.17 18.39
C ASP A 116 -5.54 1.17 17.22
N ASP A 117 -5.77 1.62 15.98
CA ASP A 117 -5.69 0.82 14.75
C ASP A 117 -4.28 0.80 14.11
N TYR A 118 -3.23 1.12 14.90
CA TYR A 118 -1.80 0.96 14.55
C TYR A 118 -1.03 0.09 15.54
#